data_AF-N6ZTC2-F1
#
_entry.id   AF-N6ZTC2-F1
#
_cell.length_a   1.000
_cell.length_b   1.000
_cell.length_c   1.000
_cell.angle_alpha   90.00
_cell.angle_beta   90.00
_cell.angle_gamma   90.00
#
_symmetry.space_group_name_H-M   'P 1'
#
loop_
_entity.id
_entity.type
_entity.pdbx_description
1 polymer ?
#
loop_
_entity_poly.entity_id
_entity_poly.type
_entity_poly.pdbx_seq_one_letter_code
_entity_poly.pdbx_strand_id
1 'polypeptide(L)'
;MDKDIKPALSRIQLDLSSNCPLYLVDMARASFIKEAISHFRSIKQGQQYHFYYPKLGNVVANADERYGDLLPIELLASDLIPFRFMLEEKPSLCLYAKQAFSEESLKKLCSLAFDFADAWPQDIFIGLESYHPADDKQVKDAVLMAFRERKASIKVFCYKDSVLDLLEC
;
A
#
# COMPACT_ATOMS: atom_id res chain seq x y z
N MET A 1 -1.47 5.77 -26.95
CA MET A 1 -0.68 5.02 -27.95
C MET A 1 -0.21 3.74 -27.30
N ASP A 2 -0.89 2.62 -27.56
CA ASP A 2 -0.44 1.29 -27.13
C ASP A 2 0.66 0.81 -28.07
N LYS A 3 1.92 1.04 -27.68
CA LYS A 3 3.07 0.49 -28.39
C LYS A 3 3.40 -0.86 -27.78
N ASP A 4 3.16 -1.95 -28.53
CA ASP A 4 3.57 -3.28 -28.10
C ASP A 4 5.10 -3.35 -28.03
N ILE A 5 5.64 -3.43 -26.81
CA ILE A 5 7.08 -3.51 -26.57
C ILE A 5 7.59 -4.96 -26.61
N LYS A 6 6.72 -5.97 -26.64
CA LYS A 6 7.13 -7.39 -26.67
C LYS A 6 8.08 -7.70 -27.84
N PRO A 7 7.88 -7.19 -29.07
CA PRO A 7 8.82 -7.41 -30.18
C PRO A 7 10.18 -6.74 -29.98
N ALA A 8 10.24 -5.66 -29.21
CA ALA A 8 11.49 -4.97 -28.88
C ALA A 8 12.25 -5.71 -27.76
N LEU A 9 11.52 -6.24 -26.78
CA LEU A 9 12.07 -7.02 -25.68
C LEU A 9 12.51 -8.44 -26.10
N SER A 10 11.89 -9.03 -27.13
CA SER A 10 12.17 -10.40 -27.57
C SER A 10 13.62 -10.64 -28.03
N ARG A 11 14.34 -9.56 -28.38
CA ARG A 11 15.74 -9.61 -28.80
C ARG A 11 16.73 -9.36 -27.66
N ILE A 12 16.25 -9.03 -26.46
CA ILE A 12 17.10 -8.84 -25.30
C ILE A 12 17.53 -10.22 -24.80
N GLN A 13 18.80 -10.54 -24.99
CA GLN A 13 19.44 -11.66 -24.31
C GLN A 13 20.02 -11.15 -23.01
N LEU A 14 19.41 -11.56 -21.91
CA LEU A 14 19.95 -11.27 -20.58
C LEU A 14 21.16 -12.18 -20.36
N ASP A 15 22.26 -11.58 -19.92
CA ASP A 15 23.39 -12.35 -19.44
C ASP A 15 23.04 -12.96 -18.08
N LEU A 16 22.60 -14.22 -18.11
CA LEU A 16 22.22 -14.99 -16.92
C LEU A 16 23.43 -15.37 -16.05
N SER A 17 24.66 -14.98 -16.42
CA SER A 17 25.84 -15.15 -15.56
C SER A 17 25.89 -14.16 -14.40
N SER A 18 25.06 -13.10 -14.42
CA SER A 18 24.97 -12.14 -13.31
C SER A 18 24.16 -12.74 -12.15
N ASN A 19 24.70 -12.67 -10.92
CA ASN A 19 24.00 -13.07 -9.70
C ASN A 19 23.04 -11.99 -9.15
N CYS A 20 22.70 -10.97 -9.95
CA CYS A 20 21.83 -9.88 -9.53
C CYS A 20 20.36 -10.21 -9.88
N PRO A 21 19.40 -9.97 -8.96
CA PRO A 21 17.99 -10.16 -9.24
C PRO A 21 17.48 -9.14 -10.28
N LEU A 22 16.71 -9.60 -11.25
CA LEU A 22 16.09 -8.77 -12.28
C LEU A 22 14.61 -8.53 -11.94
N TYR A 23 14.19 -7.27 -11.92
CA TYR A 23 12.81 -6.86 -11.67
C TYR A 23 12.23 -6.19 -12.91
N LEU A 24 11.08 -6.68 -13.37
CA LEU A 24 10.30 -6.05 -14.43
C LEU A 24 9.17 -5.24 -13.82
N VAL A 25 9.13 -3.94 -14.13
CA VAL A 25 8.06 -3.03 -13.70
C VAL A 25 7.27 -2.62 -14.93
N ASP A 26 6.01 -3.01 -14.98
CA ASP A 26 5.08 -2.52 -16.00
C ASP A 26 4.53 -1.14 -15.64
N MET A 27 3.82 -0.51 -16.59
CA MET A 27 3.22 0.80 -16.36
C MET A 27 2.13 0.77 -15.29
N ALA A 28 1.38 -0.32 -15.15
CA ALA A 28 0.33 -0.42 -14.13
C ALA A 28 0.92 -0.43 -12.71
N ARG A 29 2.06 -1.08 -12.50
CA ARG A 29 2.83 -1.03 -11.25
C ARG A 29 3.43 0.35 -11.02
N ALA A 30 4.05 0.94 -12.04
CA ALA A 30 4.62 2.29 -11.93
C ALA A 30 3.53 3.33 -11.56
N SER A 31 2.35 3.23 -12.17
CA SER A 31 1.19 4.07 -11.85
C SER A 31 0.74 3.87 -10.41
N PHE A 32 0.57 2.63 -9.95
CA PHE A 32 0.17 2.35 -8.57
C PHE A 32 1.14 2.97 -7.54
N ILE A 33 2.47 2.81 -7.74
CA ILE A 33 3.48 3.39 -6.85
C ILE A 33 3.34 4.92 -6.82
N LYS A 34 3.21 5.53 -8.00
CA LYS A 34 3.05 6.99 -8.13
C LYS A 34 1.76 7.47 -7.46
N GLU A 35 0.64 6.81 -7.69
CA GLU A 35 -0.68 7.13 -7.13
C GLU A 35 -0.64 7.05 -5.60
N ALA A 36 -0.13 5.96 -5.03
CA ALA A 36 -0.03 5.78 -3.59
C ALA A 36 0.80 6.89 -2.92
N ILE A 37 1.99 7.20 -3.47
CA ILE A 37 2.86 8.25 -2.94
C ILE A 37 2.23 9.64 -3.10
N SER A 38 1.64 9.92 -4.26
CA SER A 38 1.05 11.24 -4.56
C SER A 38 -0.17 11.50 -3.70
N HIS A 39 -1.08 10.51 -3.60
CA HIS A 39 -2.25 10.58 -2.75
C HIS A 39 -1.86 10.77 -1.29
N PHE A 40 -0.92 9.97 -0.77
CA PHE A 40 -0.46 10.10 0.62
C PHE A 40 0.09 11.50 0.92
N ARG A 41 0.94 12.04 0.04
CA ARG A 41 1.51 13.39 0.18
C ARG A 41 0.43 14.48 0.17
N SER A 42 -0.59 14.33 -0.69
CA SER A 42 -1.72 15.25 -0.77
C SER A 42 -2.50 15.30 0.54
N ILE A 43 -2.95 14.15 1.05
CA ILE A 43 -3.81 14.09 2.24
C ILE A 43 -3.08 14.44 3.55
N LYS A 44 -1.75 14.31 3.59
CA LYS A 44 -0.94 14.59 4.78
C LYS A 44 -0.23 15.94 4.74
N GLN A 45 -0.48 16.77 3.72
CA GLN A 45 0.03 18.15 3.62
C GLN A 45 1.55 18.25 3.88
N GLY A 46 2.33 17.25 3.43
CA GLY A 46 3.78 17.24 3.62
C GLY A 46 4.28 16.82 5.01
N GLN A 47 3.42 16.23 5.85
CA GLN A 47 3.86 15.61 7.11
C GLN A 47 4.95 14.55 6.84
N GLN A 48 5.96 14.51 7.71
CA GLN A 48 7.05 13.55 7.60
C GLN A 48 6.51 12.11 7.67
N TYR A 49 6.94 11.28 6.74
CA TYR A 49 6.60 9.88 6.67
C TYR A 49 7.81 9.07 6.24
N HIS A 50 7.74 7.78 6.53
CA HIS A 50 8.71 6.79 6.10
C HIS A 50 7.98 5.59 5.48
N PHE A 51 8.62 4.90 4.55
CA PHE A 51 8.15 3.58 4.14
C PHE A 51 8.34 2.61 5.29
N TYR A 52 7.36 1.74 5.53
CA TYR A 52 7.48 0.69 6.54
C TYR A 52 7.97 -0.59 5.87
N TYR A 53 8.84 -1.33 6.53
CA TYR A 53 9.45 -2.56 6.02
C TYR A 53 8.86 -3.75 6.79
N PRO A 54 7.73 -4.31 6.32
CA PRO A 54 7.11 -5.45 6.98
C PRO A 54 8.05 -6.66 6.97
N LYS A 55 7.95 -7.52 7.98
CA LYS A 55 8.70 -8.79 8.03
C LYS A 55 8.17 -9.72 6.95
N LEU A 56 8.75 -9.67 5.75
CA LEU A 56 8.52 -10.64 4.69
C LEU A 56 9.38 -11.89 4.99
N GLY A 57 8.99 -12.68 6.00
CA GLY A 57 9.70 -13.89 6.43
C GLY A 57 10.73 -13.71 7.56
N ASN A 58 11.65 -14.68 7.70
CA ASN A 58 12.53 -14.85 8.88
C ASN A 58 13.89 -14.11 8.83
N VAL A 59 14.14 -13.23 7.84
CA VAL A 59 15.50 -12.71 7.55
C VAL A 59 15.73 -11.28 8.06
N VAL A 60 15.03 -10.84 9.11
CA VAL A 60 15.30 -9.53 9.72
C VAL A 60 15.80 -9.72 11.14
N ALA A 61 17.06 -9.33 11.39
CA ALA A 61 17.60 -9.23 12.73
C ALA A 61 16.70 -8.28 13.55
N ASN A 62 16.29 -8.70 14.74
CA ASN A 62 15.28 -8.03 15.58
C ASN A 62 15.66 -6.60 16.07
N ALA A 63 16.74 -6.00 15.58
CA ALA A 63 17.33 -4.76 16.11
C ALA A 63 17.21 -3.53 15.19
N ASP A 64 16.86 -3.68 13.90
CA ASP A 64 16.84 -2.54 12.98
C ASP A 64 15.48 -1.80 12.96
N GLU A 65 15.54 -0.48 12.78
CA GLU A 65 14.37 0.33 12.50
C GLU A 65 13.71 -0.16 11.19
N ARG A 66 12.47 -0.64 11.30
CA ARG A 66 11.71 -1.20 10.18
C ARG A 66 11.06 -0.13 9.31
N TYR A 67 11.72 1.01 9.14
CA TYR A 67 11.23 2.08 8.30
C TYR A 67 12.38 2.94 7.77
N GLY A 68 12.11 3.69 6.70
CA GLY A 68 13.06 4.66 6.17
C GLY A 68 12.54 5.38 4.93
N ASP A 69 13.39 6.17 4.31
CA ASP A 69 12.99 7.11 3.24
C ASP A 69 12.94 6.49 1.84
N LEU A 70 13.49 5.29 1.68
CA LEU A 70 13.60 4.61 0.40
C LEU A 70 12.58 3.47 0.31
N LEU A 71 11.93 3.34 -0.85
CA LEU A 71 11.07 2.19 -1.13
C LEU A 71 11.97 0.97 -1.42
N PRO A 72 11.92 -0.10 -0.61
CA PRO A 72 12.67 -1.32 -0.85
C PRO A 72 12.22 -2.01 -2.14
N ILE A 73 13.14 -2.75 -2.77
CA ILE A 73 12.88 -3.43 -4.03
C ILE A 73 11.78 -4.50 -3.90
N GLU A 74 11.65 -5.12 -2.74
CA GLU A 74 10.60 -6.09 -2.42
C GLU A 74 9.22 -5.44 -2.44
N LEU A 75 9.11 -4.19 -1.96
CA LEU A 75 7.87 -3.43 -1.97
C LEU A 75 7.58 -2.82 -3.34
N LEU A 76 8.62 -2.52 -4.14
CA LEU A 76 8.46 -2.12 -5.54
C LEU A 76 7.79 -3.21 -6.38
N ALA A 77 8.05 -4.48 -6.10
CA ALA A 77 7.39 -5.61 -6.76
C ALA A 77 6.02 -5.97 -6.14
N SER A 78 5.73 -5.48 -4.93
CA SER A 78 4.53 -5.81 -4.15
C SER A 78 3.29 -5.03 -4.58
N ASP A 79 2.11 -5.62 -4.36
CA ASP A 79 0.81 -4.94 -4.45
C ASP A 79 0.47 -4.09 -3.22
N LEU A 80 1.42 -3.96 -2.29
CA LEU A 80 1.27 -3.23 -1.05
C LEU A 80 2.37 -2.19 -0.88
N ILE A 81 1.98 -0.98 -0.50
CA ILE A 81 2.90 0.09 -0.09
C ILE A 81 2.48 0.59 1.28
N PRO A 82 3.18 0.17 2.35
CA PRO A 82 2.95 0.63 3.70
C PRO A 82 3.80 1.87 4.02
N PHE A 83 3.18 2.86 4.63
CA PHE A 83 3.79 4.07 5.17
C PHE A 83 3.63 4.12 6.67
N ARG A 84 4.69 4.51 7.37
CA ARG A 84 4.68 4.90 8.77
C ARG A 84 4.73 6.41 8.86
N PHE A 85 3.89 6.99 9.70
CA PHE A 85 3.88 8.42 10.00
C PHE A 85 3.35 8.66 11.42
N MET A 86 3.39 9.90 11.87
CA MET A 86 2.83 10.32 13.16
C MET A 86 1.55 11.11 12.90
N LEU A 87 0.43 10.75 13.50
CA LEU A 87 -0.80 11.55 13.49
C LEU A 87 -1.04 12.08 14.90
N GLU A 88 -0.95 13.39 15.11
CA GLU A 88 -1.13 13.98 16.45
C GLU A 88 -0.25 13.29 17.52
N GLU A 89 1.04 13.06 17.21
CA GLU A 89 1.99 12.31 18.05
C GLU A 89 1.68 10.81 18.26
N LYS A 90 0.68 10.27 17.57
CA LYS A 90 0.37 8.84 17.58
C LYS A 90 0.99 8.16 16.37
N PRO A 91 1.74 7.07 16.55
CA PRO A 91 2.28 6.35 15.41
C PRO A 91 1.14 5.69 14.63
N SER A 92 1.14 5.89 13.32
CA SER A 92 0.10 5.43 12.41
C SER A 92 0.70 4.67 11.23
N LEU A 93 -0.05 3.68 10.76
CA LEU A 93 0.25 2.91 9.54
C LEU A 93 -0.75 3.31 8.44
N CYS A 94 -0.27 3.60 7.24
CA CYS A 94 -1.11 3.72 6.05
C CYS A 94 -0.70 2.67 5.03
N LEU A 95 -1.59 1.74 4.72
CA LEU A 95 -1.37 0.63 3.80
C LEU A 95 -2.16 0.89 2.51
N TYR A 96 -1.46 1.17 1.42
CA TYR A 96 -2.05 1.21 0.08
C TYR A 96 -2.00 -0.17 -0.54
N ALA A 97 -3.11 -0.61 -1.12
CA ALA A 97 -3.23 -1.89 -1.81
C ALA A 97 -3.70 -1.70 -3.25
N LYS A 98 -2.98 -2.29 -4.20
CA LYS A 98 -3.38 -2.37 -5.63
C LYS A 98 -4.48 -3.42 -5.81
N GLN A 99 -5.61 -3.22 -5.13
CA GLN A 99 -6.73 -4.13 -5.09
C GLN A 99 -8.05 -3.34 -5.07
N ALA A 100 -9.04 -3.86 -5.80
CA ALA A 100 -10.41 -3.39 -5.69
C ALA A 100 -10.99 -3.74 -4.30
N PHE A 101 -11.98 -2.94 -3.87
CA PHE A 101 -12.70 -3.22 -2.64
C PHE A 101 -13.52 -4.51 -2.77
N SER A 102 -13.39 -5.38 -1.77
CA SER A 102 -14.29 -6.49 -1.50
C SER A 102 -14.22 -6.82 -0.01
N GLU A 103 -15.20 -7.58 0.49
CA GLU A 103 -15.17 -8.06 1.88
C GLU A 103 -13.88 -8.87 2.16
N GLU A 104 -13.49 -9.72 1.21
CA GLU A 104 -12.31 -10.56 1.32
C GLU A 104 -11.01 -9.75 1.26
N SER A 105 -10.90 -8.78 0.34
CA SER A 105 -9.69 -7.95 0.23
C SER A 105 -9.51 -7.11 1.50
N LEU A 106 -10.58 -6.49 2.01
CA LEU A 106 -10.52 -5.72 3.25
C LEU A 106 -10.14 -6.58 4.46
N LYS A 107 -10.74 -7.78 4.61
CA LYS A 107 -10.38 -8.72 5.69
C LYS A 107 -8.90 -9.07 5.66
N LYS A 108 -8.37 -9.42 4.48
CA LYS A 108 -6.94 -9.75 4.30
C LYS A 108 -6.05 -8.57 4.65
N LEU A 109 -6.38 -7.37 4.18
CA LEU A 109 -5.59 -6.16 4.44
C LEU A 109 -5.60 -5.76 5.91
N CYS A 110 -6.74 -5.89 6.60
CA CYS A 110 -6.81 -5.67 8.05
C CYS A 110 -5.88 -6.63 8.79
N SER A 111 -5.96 -7.94 8.50
CA SER A 111 -5.06 -8.94 9.11
C SER A 111 -3.59 -8.63 8.84
N LEU A 112 -3.24 -8.36 7.57
CA LEU A 112 -1.88 -8.00 7.17
C LEU A 112 -1.37 -6.74 7.88
N ALA A 113 -2.20 -5.70 8.02
CA ALA A 113 -1.82 -4.47 8.72
C ALA A 113 -1.50 -4.74 10.20
N PHE A 114 -2.25 -5.62 10.86
CA PHE A 114 -1.95 -6.03 12.24
C PHE A 114 -0.69 -6.91 12.33
N ASP A 115 -0.52 -7.85 11.41
CA ASP A 115 0.64 -8.74 11.37
C ASP A 115 1.93 -7.98 11.09
N PHE A 116 1.88 -6.98 10.21
CA PHE A 116 3.01 -6.12 9.88
C PHE A 116 3.47 -5.31 11.07
N ALA A 117 2.53 -4.83 11.87
CA ALA A 117 2.76 -3.71 12.74
C ALA A 117 2.98 -4.08 14.22
N ASP A 118 3.10 -5.36 14.58
CA ASP A 118 3.44 -5.83 15.94
C ASP A 118 2.80 -4.99 17.08
N ALA A 119 1.55 -4.54 16.89
CA ALA A 119 0.78 -3.64 17.78
C ALA A 119 1.33 -2.21 18.05
N TRP A 120 2.31 -1.70 17.30
CA TRP A 120 2.76 -0.30 17.42
C TRP A 120 1.77 0.78 16.92
N PRO A 121 0.94 0.58 15.88
CA PRO A 121 0.11 1.65 15.35
C PRO A 121 -1.14 1.82 16.21
N GLN A 122 -1.49 3.09 16.49
CA GLN A 122 -2.77 3.45 17.11
C GLN A 122 -3.86 3.67 16.05
N ASP A 123 -3.45 4.08 14.85
CA ASP A 123 -4.34 4.27 13.71
C ASP A 123 -3.78 3.51 12.49
N ILE A 124 -4.68 2.81 11.79
CA ILE A 124 -4.42 2.09 10.56
C ILE A 124 -5.33 2.67 9.47
N PHE A 125 -4.73 3.08 8.36
CA PHE A 125 -5.43 3.60 7.19
C PHE A 125 -5.25 2.60 6.05
N ILE A 126 -6.33 2.09 5.47
CA ILE A 126 -6.31 1.13 4.37
C ILE A 126 -6.84 1.82 3.11
N GLY A 127 -5.97 1.98 2.12
CA GLY A 127 -6.30 2.54 0.81
C GLY A 127 -6.54 1.43 -0.22
N LEU A 128 -7.69 1.47 -0.88
CA LEU A 128 -8.09 0.53 -1.95
C LEU A 128 -8.38 1.29 -3.26
N GLU A 129 -8.42 0.58 -4.39
CA GLU A 129 -8.62 1.19 -5.71
C GLU A 129 -10.06 1.65 -5.98
N SER A 130 -11.05 1.12 -5.26
CA SER A 130 -12.46 1.27 -5.64
C SER A 130 -13.46 1.33 -4.47
N TYR A 131 -13.03 1.72 -3.26
CA TYR A 131 -13.95 1.81 -2.12
C TYR A 131 -14.88 3.02 -2.26
N HIS A 132 -16.19 2.80 -2.22
CA HIS A 132 -17.17 3.88 -2.28
C HIS A 132 -18.16 3.83 -1.11
N PRO A 133 -18.26 4.87 -0.25
CA PRO A 133 -19.10 4.82 0.95
C PRO A 133 -20.59 4.57 0.71
N ALA A 134 -21.15 4.95 -0.45
CA ALA A 134 -22.56 4.72 -0.73
C ALA A 134 -22.88 3.22 -0.91
N ASP A 135 -21.94 2.47 -1.48
CA ASP A 135 -22.15 1.07 -1.87
C ASP A 135 -21.52 0.11 -0.84
N ASP A 136 -20.37 0.48 -0.29
CA ASP A 136 -19.50 -0.44 0.44
C ASP A 136 -19.55 -0.29 1.96
N LYS A 137 -20.20 0.77 2.48
CA LYS A 137 -20.15 1.09 3.92
C LYS A 137 -20.64 -0.05 4.81
N GLN A 138 -21.73 -0.71 4.45
CA GLN A 138 -22.28 -1.83 5.26
C GLN A 138 -21.29 -3.00 5.31
N VAL A 139 -20.73 -3.40 4.17
CA VAL A 139 -19.73 -4.48 4.07
C VAL A 139 -18.49 -4.11 4.88
N LYS A 140 -17.98 -2.88 4.69
CA LYS A 140 -16.83 -2.37 5.43
C LYS A 140 -17.09 -2.39 6.94
N ASP A 141 -18.22 -1.86 7.41
CA ASP A 141 -18.54 -1.82 8.85
C ASP A 141 -18.62 -3.24 9.43
N ALA A 142 -19.23 -4.20 8.72
CA ALA A 142 -19.29 -5.60 9.14
C ALA A 142 -17.90 -6.25 9.25
N VAL A 143 -17.00 -6.00 8.30
CA VAL A 143 -15.61 -6.46 8.39
C VAL A 143 -14.90 -5.85 9.58
N LEU A 144 -15.00 -4.54 9.77
CA LEU A 144 -14.31 -3.83 10.85
C LEU A 144 -14.81 -4.25 12.25
N MET A 145 -16.05 -4.74 12.37
CA MET A 145 -16.56 -5.32 13.63
C MET A 145 -15.71 -6.49 14.13
N ALA A 146 -15.19 -7.34 13.23
CA ALA A 146 -14.33 -8.47 13.58
C ALA A 146 -12.96 -8.05 14.14
N PHE A 147 -12.58 -6.79 14.00
CA PHE A 147 -11.30 -6.25 14.47
C PHE A 147 -11.45 -5.26 15.63
N ARG A 148 -12.67 -5.01 16.14
CA ARG A 148 -12.94 -4.01 17.20
C ARG A 148 -12.20 -4.24 18.52
N GLU A 149 -11.88 -5.49 18.85
CA GLU A 149 -11.14 -5.82 20.07
C GLU A 149 -9.66 -5.42 19.99
N ARG A 150 -9.16 -5.08 18.79
CA ARG A 150 -7.81 -4.59 18.60
C ARG A 150 -7.72 -3.11 19.01
N LYS A 151 -6.59 -2.71 19.59
CA LYS A 151 -6.37 -1.33 20.10
C LYS A 151 -6.32 -0.26 19.00
N ALA A 152 -6.03 -0.64 17.76
CA ALA A 152 -5.85 0.31 16.67
C ALA A 152 -7.17 0.64 15.97
N SER A 153 -7.42 1.93 15.70
CA SER A 153 -8.55 2.37 14.88
C SER A 153 -8.26 2.11 13.40
N ILE A 154 -9.23 1.58 12.65
CA ILE A 154 -9.08 1.31 11.21
C ILE A 154 -9.96 2.27 10.41
N LYS A 155 -9.37 2.94 9.43
CA LYS A 155 -10.03 3.83 8.48
C LYS A 155 -9.79 3.30 7.06
N VAL A 156 -10.83 3.29 6.23
CA VAL A 156 -10.78 2.78 4.85
C VAL A 156 -11.08 3.93 3.90
N PHE A 157 -10.33 4.04 2.81
CA PHE A 157 -10.47 5.10 1.81
C PHE A 157 -10.17 4.59 0.40
N CYS A 158 -10.66 5.32 -0.60
CA CYS A 158 -10.23 5.16 -1.99
C CYS A 158 -9.08 6.13 -2.28
N TYR A 159 -8.05 5.68 -2.98
CA TYR A 159 -6.93 6.55 -3.40
C TYR A 159 -6.90 6.86 -4.89
N LYS A 160 -7.81 6.26 -5.67
CA LYS A 160 -7.95 6.61 -7.08
C LYS A 160 -8.90 7.79 -7.18
N ASP A 161 -8.42 8.83 -7.85
CA ASP A 161 -9.25 9.97 -8.21
C ASP A 161 -10.37 9.50 -9.13
N SER A 162 -11.63 9.72 -8.72
CA SER A 162 -12.77 9.59 -9.61
C SER A 162 -12.98 10.90 -10.35
N VAL A 163 -13.41 10.84 -11.62
CA VAL A 163 -13.86 12.03 -12.35
C VAL A 163 -15.00 12.74 -11.61
N LEU A 164 -15.78 11.99 -10.81
CA LEU A 164 -16.84 12.54 -9.96
C LEU A 164 -16.28 13.43 -8.85
N ASP A 165 -15.10 13.13 -8.31
CA ASP A 165 -14.46 13.93 -7.26
C ASP A 165 -14.02 15.32 -7.78
N LEU A 166 -13.81 15.45 -9.10
CA LEU A 166 -13.51 16.71 -9.77
C LEU A 166 -14.75 17.57 -10.04
N LEU A 167 -15.95 16.98 -9.99
CA LEU A 167 -17.22 17.66 -10.26
C LEU A 167 -17.89 18.21 -8.99
N GLU A 168 -17.38 17.85 -7.81
CA GLU A 168 -17.86 18.34 -6.50
C GLU A 168 -17.12 19.61 -6.01
N CYS A 169 -16.41 20.31 -6.90
CA CYS A 169 -15.79 21.62 -6.63
C CYS A 169 -16.75 22.80 -6.84
#